data_AF-Q5WE65-F1
#
_entry.id   AF-Q5WE65-F1
#
_cell.length_a   1.000
_cell.length_b   1.000
_cell.length_c   1.000
_cell.angle_alpha   90.00
_cell.angle_beta   90.00
_cell.angle_gamma   90.00
#
_symmetry.space_group_name_H-M   'P 1'
#
loop_
_entity.id
_entity.type
_entity.pdbx_description
1 polymer ?
#
loop_
_entity_poly.entity_id
_entity_poly.type
_entity_poly.pdbx_seq_one_letter_code
_entity_poly.pdbx_strand_id
1 'polypeptide(L)'
;MRRFYIMLSREEAFGRLLAIANVLGDRVYEKGKPSVSSTYSKRLSHKPASTFKIIHEDLMQYAHKFGAEEQHLMDLFGEILAEINIDDFSNESLKEEYLLHRNKQQHSLNNIMSAEEASKKWGLSAGYIKNLAAKGKIQAKKIGKTWIIDKNQPNPKENNAND
;
A
#
# COMPACT_ATOMS: atom_id res chain seq x y z
N MET A 1 -22.40 22.04 8.06
CA MET A 1 -22.64 20.64 7.66
C MET A 1 -21.47 19.82 8.22
N ARG A 2 -21.63 19.11 9.35
CA ARG A 2 -20.55 18.30 9.93
C ARG A 2 -20.38 17.07 9.04
N ARG A 3 -19.25 16.98 8.33
CA ARG A 3 -18.83 15.73 7.67
C ARG A 3 -18.67 14.70 8.79
N PHE A 4 -19.55 13.71 8.84
CA PHE A 4 -19.32 12.51 9.65
C PHE A 4 -18.15 11.77 9.01
N TYR A 5 -16.92 12.12 9.38
CA TYR A 5 -15.77 11.26 9.12
C TYR A 5 -15.94 10.04 10.01
N ILE A 6 -16.19 8.88 9.41
CA ILE A 6 -15.97 7.60 10.11
C ILE A 6 -14.46 7.55 10.31
N MET A 7 -13.99 7.85 11.53
CA MET A 7 -12.58 7.66 11.88
C MET A 7 -12.26 6.18 11.77
N LEU A 8 -11.10 5.86 11.19
CA LEU A 8 -10.58 4.50 11.16
C LEU A 8 -10.51 3.96 12.58
N SER A 9 -10.92 2.71 12.78
CA SER A 9 -10.65 2.03 14.05
C SER A 9 -9.14 1.85 14.24
N ARG A 10 -8.70 1.74 15.50
CA ARG A 10 -7.31 1.47 15.85
C ARG A 10 -6.79 0.20 15.17
N GLU A 11 -7.56 -0.88 15.20
CA GLU A 11 -7.24 -2.16 14.57
C GLU A 11 -7.10 -2.01 13.05
N GLU A 12 -8.00 -1.25 12.43
CA GLU A 12 -7.93 -0.97 11.00
C GLU A 12 -6.69 -0.17 10.63
N ALA A 13 -6.41 0.91 11.36
CA ALA A 13 -5.28 1.77 11.09
C ALA A 13 -3.95 1.00 11.22
N PHE A 14 -3.70 0.32 12.36
CA PHE A 14 -2.48 -0.46 12.55
C PHE A 14 -2.37 -1.64 11.57
N GLY A 15 -3.49 -2.30 11.23
CA GLY A 15 -3.52 -3.35 10.23
C GLY A 15 -3.10 -2.85 8.84
N ARG A 16 -3.69 -1.73 8.39
CA ARG A 16 -3.38 -1.12 7.08
C ARG A 16 -1.95 -0.57 7.03
N LEU A 17 -1.48 0.06 8.11
CA LEU A 17 -0.11 0.55 8.23
C LEU A 17 0.93 -0.58 8.15
N LEU A 18 0.70 -1.71 8.85
CA LEU A 18 1.58 -2.88 8.75
C LEU A 18 1.57 -3.47 7.33
N ALA A 19 0.42 -3.51 6.66
CA ALA A 19 0.33 -3.99 5.29
C ALA A 19 1.17 -3.14 4.32
N ILE A 20 1.05 -1.81 4.40
CA ILE A 20 1.82 -0.89 3.56
C ILE A 20 3.32 -1.00 3.87
N ALA A 21 3.69 -1.00 5.15
CA ALA A 21 5.07 -1.17 5.58
C ALA A 21 5.68 -2.48 5.05
N ASN A 22 4.91 -3.59 5.07
CA ASN A 22 5.38 -4.86 4.53
C ASN A 22 5.59 -4.80 3.02
N VAL A 23 4.62 -4.27 2.25
CA VAL A 23 4.76 -4.14 0.79
C VAL A 23 5.93 -3.23 0.42
N LEU A 24 6.11 -2.12 1.14
CA LEU A 24 7.24 -1.23 0.94
C LEU A 24 8.57 -1.93 1.24
N GLY A 25 8.66 -2.61 2.38
CA GLY A 25 9.84 -3.40 2.77
C GLY A 25 10.20 -4.45 1.72
N ASP A 26 9.22 -5.23 1.24
CA ASP A 26 9.42 -6.25 0.19
C ASP A 26 9.98 -5.67 -1.12
N ARG A 27 9.77 -4.37 -1.40
CA ARG A 27 10.26 -3.66 -2.58
C ARG A 27 11.67 -3.08 -2.42
N VAL A 28 12.06 -2.68 -1.20
CA VAL A 28 13.27 -1.86 -0.98
C VAL A 28 14.36 -2.57 -0.18
N TYR A 29 14.00 -3.55 0.64
CA TYR A 29 14.96 -4.29 1.45
C TYR A 29 15.94 -5.08 0.59
N GLU A 30 17.15 -5.25 1.11
CA GLU A 30 18.15 -6.11 0.46
C GLU A 30 17.69 -7.57 0.43
N LYS A 31 18.14 -8.28 -0.60
CA LYS A 31 17.87 -9.72 -0.73
C LYS A 31 18.32 -10.47 0.54
N GLY A 32 17.40 -11.23 1.12
CA GLY A 32 17.65 -12.03 2.33
C GLY A 32 17.31 -11.33 3.65
N LYS A 33 17.02 -10.01 3.64
CA LYS A 33 16.44 -9.35 4.81
C LYS A 33 15.00 -9.86 5.03
N PRO A 34 14.63 -10.29 6.25
CA PRO A 34 13.26 -10.70 6.55
C PRO A 34 12.28 -9.53 6.33
N SER A 35 11.04 -9.85 5.93
CA SER A 35 10.00 -8.85 5.73
C SER A 35 9.62 -8.14 7.03
N VAL A 36 8.99 -6.97 6.91
CA VAL A 36 8.47 -6.22 8.07
C VAL A 36 7.53 -7.10 8.90
N SER A 37 6.62 -7.82 8.24
CA SER A 37 5.65 -8.65 8.94
C SER A 37 6.34 -9.79 9.69
N SER A 38 7.32 -10.50 9.11
CA SER A 38 7.97 -11.61 9.81
C SER A 38 8.82 -11.13 10.99
N THR A 39 9.42 -9.93 10.86
CA THR A 39 10.29 -9.35 11.89
C THR A 39 9.50 -8.79 13.07
N TYR A 40 8.41 -8.05 12.80
CA TYR A 40 7.80 -7.18 13.80
C TYR A 40 6.39 -7.57 14.23
N SER A 41 5.67 -8.47 13.55
CA SER A 41 4.24 -8.72 13.83
C SER A 41 3.95 -9.10 15.28
N LYS A 42 4.76 -9.99 15.87
CA LYS A 42 4.57 -10.40 17.28
C LYS A 42 4.74 -9.22 18.22
N ARG A 43 5.73 -8.35 17.99
CA ARG A 43 5.97 -7.18 18.84
C ARG A 43 4.88 -6.12 18.62
N LEU A 44 4.43 -5.94 17.38
CA LEU A 44 3.40 -4.97 17.02
C LEU A 44 2.09 -5.27 17.73
N SER A 45 1.68 -6.55 17.84
CA SER A 45 0.43 -6.89 18.53
C SER A 45 0.43 -6.53 20.02
N HIS A 46 1.61 -6.49 20.66
CA HIS A 46 1.75 -6.20 22.10
C HIS A 46 2.22 -4.78 22.41
N LYS A 47 2.95 -4.15 21.48
CA LYS A 47 3.55 -2.82 21.64
C LYS A 47 3.46 -2.01 20.34
N PRO A 48 2.25 -1.71 19.84
CA PRO A 48 2.05 -1.19 18.50
C PRO A 48 2.74 0.13 18.22
N ALA A 49 2.52 1.19 19.01
CA ALA A 49 3.12 2.51 18.74
C ALA A 49 4.66 2.47 18.71
N SER A 50 5.28 1.82 19.71
CA SER A 50 6.75 1.74 19.78
C SER A 50 7.34 0.81 18.72
N THR A 51 6.67 -0.28 18.37
CA THR A 51 7.10 -1.15 17.27
C THR A 51 6.95 -0.44 15.94
N PHE A 52 5.91 0.35 15.77
CA PHE A 52 5.67 1.09 14.55
C PHE A 52 6.71 2.18 14.31
N LYS A 53 7.14 2.89 15.37
CA LYS A 53 8.30 3.79 15.30
C LYS A 53 9.54 3.08 14.75
N ILE A 54 9.82 1.87 15.24
CA ILE A 54 10.97 1.05 14.79
C ILE A 54 10.82 0.66 13.33
N ILE A 55 9.62 0.22 12.91
CA ILE A 55 9.33 -0.12 11.51
C ILE A 55 9.57 1.10 10.61
N HIS A 56 9.06 2.26 10.99
CA HIS A 56 9.23 3.50 10.23
C HIS A 56 10.72 3.88 10.12
N GLU A 57 11.46 3.87 11.23
CA GLU A 57 12.91 4.14 11.24
C GLU A 57 13.68 3.16 10.35
N ASP A 58 13.37 1.85 10.40
CA ASP A 58 14.01 0.84 9.56
C ASP A 58 13.72 1.05 8.07
N LEU A 59 12.47 1.37 7.70
CA LEU A 59 12.11 1.67 6.30
C LEU A 59 12.81 2.92 5.77
N MET A 60 12.92 3.97 6.58
CA MET A 60 13.54 5.24 6.17
C MET A 60 15.04 5.11 5.89
N GLN A 61 15.71 4.08 6.42
CA GLN A 61 17.10 3.76 6.03
C GLN A 61 17.21 3.43 4.52
N TYR A 62 16.13 2.96 3.91
CA TYR A 62 16.03 2.63 2.49
C TYR A 62 15.39 3.73 1.65
N ALA A 63 15.16 4.93 2.20
CA ALA A 63 14.50 6.03 1.49
C ALA A 63 15.21 6.43 0.19
N HIS A 64 16.54 6.24 0.10
CA HIS A 64 17.32 6.48 -1.11
C HIS A 64 16.94 5.54 -2.28
N LYS A 65 16.26 4.43 -2.01
CA LYS A 65 15.74 3.49 -3.02
C LYS A 65 14.30 3.80 -3.43
N PHE A 66 13.65 4.77 -2.80
CA PHE A 66 12.25 5.02 -3.06
C PHE A 66 12.10 5.66 -4.45
N GLY A 67 11.41 4.95 -5.35
CA GLY A 67 10.91 5.50 -6.59
C GLY A 67 9.53 6.12 -6.40
N ALA A 68 8.90 6.50 -7.51
CA ALA A 68 7.55 7.08 -7.48
C ALA A 68 6.51 6.18 -6.77
N GLU A 69 6.65 4.87 -6.87
CA GLU A 69 5.70 3.92 -6.28
C GLU A 69 5.90 3.75 -4.77
N GLU A 70 7.16 3.67 -4.35
CA GLU A 70 7.52 3.62 -2.93
C GLU A 70 7.13 4.93 -2.24
N GLN A 71 7.29 6.08 -2.92
CA GLN A 71 6.76 7.36 -2.45
C GLN A 71 5.25 7.33 -2.32
N HIS A 72 4.52 6.76 -3.30
CA HIS A 72 3.07 6.65 -3.21
C HIS A 72 2.60 5.77 -2.05
N LEU A 73 3.29 4.66 -1.77
CA LEU A 73 3.04 3.83 -0.59
C LEU A 73 3.28 4.64 0.70
N MET A 74 4.35 5.45 0.76
CA MET A 74 4.62 6.34 1.88
C MET A 74 3.59 7.45 2.03
N ASP A 75 3.05 7.99 0.95
CA ASP A 75 1.97 8.97 0.99
C ASP A 75 0.71 8.33 1.59
N LEU A 76 0.31 7.14 1.12
CA LEU A 76 -0.82 6.40 1.68
C LEU A 76 -0.61 6.06 3.16
N PHE A 77 0.62 5.73 3.54
CA PHE A 77 1.00 5.50 4.93
C PHE A 77 0.81 6.76 5.78
N GLY A 78 1.24 7.93 5.28
CA GLY A 78 1.06 9.22 5.94
C GLY A 78 -0.41 9.64 6.04
N GLU A 79 -1.21 9.37 5.01
CA GLU A 79 -2.66 9.62 5.02
C GLU A 79 -3.35 8.83 6.15
N ILE A 80 -3.04 7.53 6.29
CA ILE A 80 -3.61 6.73 7.37
C ILE A 80 -3.16 7.25 8.73
N LEU A 81 -1.88 7.60 8.90
CA LEU A 81 -1.40 8.17 10.16
C LEU A 81 -2.11 9.48 10.52
N ALA A 82 -2.39 10.33 9.53
CA ALA A 82 -3.10 11.59 9.74
C ALA A 82 -4.58 11.40 10.15
N GLU A 83 -5.16 10.23 9.86
CA GLU A 83 -6.53 9.88 10.24
C GLU A 83 -6.64 9.23 11.63
N ILE A 84 -5.51 8.80 12.23
CA ILE A 84 -5.51 8.17 13.57
C ILE A 84 -5.72 9.24 14.65
N ASN A 85 -6.62 8.95 15.59
CA ASN A 85 -6.73 9.73 16.81
C ASN A 85 -5.45 9.55 17.65
N ILE A 86 -4.89 10.64 18.17
CA ILE A 86 -3.66 10.61 18.96
C ILE A 86 -3.74 9.65 20.16
N ASP A 87 -4.91 9.55 20.79
CA ASP A 87 -5.13 8.64 21.93
C ASP A 87 -5.11 7.17 21.50
N ASP A 88 -5.53 6.90 20.26
CA ASP A 88 -5.47 5.57 19.63
C ASP A 88 -4.07 5.22 19.13
N PHE A 89 -3.07 6.11 19.21
CA PHE A 89 -1.68 5.79 18.87
C PHE A 89 -0.88 5.40 20.13
N SER A 90 -1.36 4.38 20.84
CA SER A 90 -0.79 3.91 22.12
C SER A 90 -0.06 2.56 22.01
N ASN A 91 0.53 2.08 23.10
CA ASN A 91 1.10 0.72 23.21
C ASN A 91 0.10 -0.30 23.82
N GLU A 92 -1.18 0.03 23.94
CA GLU A 92 -2.19 -0.98 24.30
C GLU A 92 -2.21 -2.10 23.26
N SER A 93 -2.38 -3.35 23.67
CA SER A 93 -2.36 -4.48 22.73
C SER A 93 -3.43 -4.32 21.65
N LEU A 94 -3.09 -4.72 20.42
CA LEU A 94 -4.07 -4.81 19.34
C LEU A 94 -4.92 -6.06 19.52
N LYS A 95 -6.22 -5.93 19.23
CA LYS A 95 -7.11 -7.08 19.07
C LYS A 95 -6.90 -7.73 17.71
N GLU A 96 -7.20 -9.02 17.59
CA GLU A 96 -6.90 -9.87 16.43
C GLU A 96 -7.47 -9.35 15.11
N GLU A 97 -8.52 -8.52 15.12
CA GLU A 97 -9.13 -7.94 13.91
C GLU A 97 -8.13 -7.13 13.08
N TYR A 98 -7.06 -6.61 13.68
CA TYR A 98 -5.99 -5.93 12.93
C TYR A 98 -5.39 -6.83 11.83
N LEU A 99 -5.36 -8.15 12.04
CA LEU A 99 -4.90 -9.13 11.04
C LEU A 99 -5.83 -9.18 9.83
N LEU A 100 -7.14 -9.02 10.03
CA LEU A 100 -8.12 -8.99 8.94
C LEU A 100 -7.90 -7.75 8.07
N HIS A 101 -7.75 -6.58 8.69
CA HIS A 101 -7.48 -5.34 7.97
C HIS A 101 -6.14 -5.38 7.24
N ARG A 102 -5.09 -5.92 7.89
CA ARG A 102 -3.80 -6.15 7.27
C ARG A 102 -3.90 -7.03 6.03
N ASN A 103 -4.51 -8.22 6.15
CA ASN A 103 -4.58 -9.16 5.04
C ASN A 103 -5.37 -8.58 3.85
N LYS A 104 -6.50 -7.90 4.12
CA LYS A 104 -7.28 -7.21 3.09
C LYS A 104 -6.46 -6.14 2.36
N GLN A 105 -5.81 -5.26 3.12
CA GLN A 105 -5.00 -4.18 2.55
C GLN A 105 -3.80 -4.74 1.76
N GLN A 106 -3.06 -5.70 2.33
CA GLN A 106 -1.89 -6.28 1.68
C GLN A 106 -2.25 -7.03 0.39
N HIS A 107 -3.35 -7.80 0.41
CA HIS A 107 -3.87 -8.46 -0.79
C HIS A 107 -4.23 -7.45 -1.88
N SER A 108 -4.93 -6.36 -1.51
CA SER A 108 -5.26 -5.29 -2.45
C SER A 108 -4.02 -4.64 -3.06
N LEU A 109 -3.00 -4.32 -2.25
CA LEU A 109 -1.75 -3.69 -2.71
C LEU A 109 -0.93 -4.59 -3.63
N ASN A 110 -0.94 -5.90 -3.41
CA ASN A 110 -0.18 -6.85 -4.24
C ASN A 110 -0.84 -7.11 -5.61
N ASN A 111 -2.15 -6.91 -5.70
CA ASN A 111 -2.93 -7.10 -6.92
C ASN A 111 -3.05 -5.85 -7.78
N ILE A 112 -2.48 -4.74 -7.34
CA ILE A 112 -2.43 -3.51 -8.13
C ILE A 112 -1.01 -3.26 -8.63
N MET A 113 -0.94 -2.47 -9.68
CA MET A 113 0.30 -1.97 -10.24
C MET A 113 0.11 -0.54 -10.75
N SER A 114 1.19 0.20 -10.88
CA SER A 114 1.14 1.52 -11.48
C SER A 114 1.11 1.46 -13.01
N ALA A 115 0.87 2.60 -13.65
CA ALA A 115 0.98 2.69 -15.11
C ALA A 115 2.41 2.41 -15.62
N GLU A 116 3.42 2.59 -14.77
CA GLU A 116 4.83 2.43 -15.10
C GLU A 116 5.25 0.97 -14.91
N GLU A 117 4.74 0.29 -13.89
CA GLU A 117 4.83 -1.16 -13.75
C GLU A 117 4.05 -1.87 -14.87
N ALA A 118 2.85 -1.39 -15.19
CA ALA A 118 2.04 -1.88 -16.30
C ALA A 118 2.75 -1.67 -17.65
N SER A 119 3.44 -0.54 -17.82
CA SER A 119 4.24 -0.23 -19.00
C SER A 119 5.31 -1.29 -19.24
N LYS A 120 6.07 -1.63 -18.19
CA LYS A 120 7.07 -2.70 -18.22
C LYS A 120 6.42 -4.06 -18.48
N LYS A 121 5.31 -4.37 -17.80
CA LYS A 121 4.61 -5.66 -17.90
C LYS A 121 4.02 -5.91 -19.29
N TRP A 122 3.42 -4.89 -19.90
CA TRP A 122 2.66 -5.02 -21.15
C TRP A 122 3.42 -4.55 -22.39
N GLY A 123 4.62 -3.97 -22.23
CA GLY A 123 5.39 -3.41 -23.34
C GLY A 123 4.69 -2.22 -24.01
N LEU A 124 3.96 -1.41 -23.23
CA LEU A 124 3.22 -0.23 -23.69
C LEU A 124 3.79 1.03 -23.05
N SER A 125 3.60 2.20 -23.66
CA SER A 125 4.00 3.45 -22.99
C SER A 125 3.07 3.72 -21.79
N ALA A 126 3.63 4.20 -20.69
CA ALA A 126 2.85 4.58 -19.50
C ALA A 126 1.78 5.64 -19.83
N GLY A 127 2.09 6.58 -20.73
CA GLY A 127 1.12 7.56 -21.23
C GLY A 127 -0.08 6.92 -21.95
N TYR A 128 0.16 5.91 -22.79
CA TYR A 128 -0.92 5.17 -23.45
C TYR A 128 -1.78 4.41 -22.43
N ILE A 129 -1.16 3.78 -21.44
CA ILE A 129 -1.86 3.07 -20.36
C ILE A 129 -2.73 4.05 -19.54
N LYS A 130 -2.21 5.22 -19.18
CA LYS A 130 -2.97 6.27 -18.48
C LYS A 130 -4.18 6.74 -19.31
N ASN A 131 -4.03 6.83 -20.63
CA ASN A 131 -5.14 7.16 -21.53
C ASN A 131 -6.19 6.05 -21.59
N LEU A 132 -5.79 4.78 -21.57
CA LEU A 132 -6.74 3.65 -21.50
C LEU A 132 -7.51 3.65 -20.17
N ALA A 133 -6.81 3.87 -19.06
CA ALA A 133 -7.42 3.98 -17.74
C ALA A 133 -8.44 5.13 -17.68
N ALA A 134 -8.06 6.32 -18.17
CA ALA A 134 -8.95 7.47 -18.24
C ALA A 134 -10.20 7.24 -19.11
N LYS A 135 -10.10 6.38 -20.14
CA LYS A 135 -11.21 5.99 -21.01
C LYS A 135 -12.02 4.81 -20.49
N GLY A 136 -11.68 4.25 -19.32
CA GLY A 136 -12.34 3.05 -18.77
C GLY A 136 -12.10 1.77 -19.57
N LYS A 137 -11.07 1.73 -20.42
CA LYS A 137 -10.74 0.56 -21.26
C LYS A 137 -9.95 -0.52 -20.54
N ILE A 138 -9.44 -0.21 -19.35
CA ILE A 138 -8.76 -1.14 -18.45
C ILE A 138 -9.29 -0.94 -17.04
N GLN A 139 -9.23 -2.00 -16.22
CA GLN A 139 -9.59 -1.98 -14.82
C GLN A 139 -8.57 -1.15 -14.04
N ALA A 140 -8.92 0.09 -13.74
CA ALA A 140 -8.05 1.03 -13.05
C ALA A 140 -8.86 2.02 -12.20
N LYS A 141 -8.24 2.52 -11.14
CA LYS A 141 -8.79 3.56 -10.26
C LYS A 141 -7.78 4.68 -10.11
N LYS A 142 -8.25 5.92 -10.14
CA LYS A 142 -7.41 7.08 -9.85
C LYS A 142 -7.42 7.35 -8.33
N ILE A 143 -6.25 7.42 -7.72
CA ILE A 143 -6.04 7.77 -6.31
C ILE A 143 -5.11 8.99 -6.28
N GLY A 144 -5.65 10.14 -5.89
CA GLY A 144 -4.96 11.43 -6.00
C GLY A 144 -4.54 11.73 -7.44
N LYS A 145 -3.22 11.83 -7.67
CA LYS A 145 -2.63 12.05 -9.00
C LYS A 145 -2.20 10.76 -9.71
N THR A 146 -2.31 9.60 -9.04
CA THR A 146 -1.76 8.33 -9.51
C THR A 146 -2.86 7.42 -10.04
N TRP A 147 -2.56 6.69 -11.12
CA TRP A 147 -3.42 5.63 -11.65
C TRP A 147 -2.96 4.29 -11.08
N ILE A 148 -3.90 3.60 -10.45
CA ILE A 148 -3.71 2.27 -9.89
C ILE A 148 -4.48 1.28 -10.77
N ILE A 149 -3.79 0.27 -11.27
CA ILE A 149 -4.25 -0.64 -12.32
C ILE A 149 -4.32 -2.04 -11.73
N ASP A 150 -5.38 -2.79 -12.01
CA ASP A 150 -5.43 -4.21 -11.63
C ASP A 150 -4.34 -4.98 -12.38
N LYS A 151 -3.42 -5.59 -11.63
CA LYS A 151 -2.30 -6.36 -12.16
C LYS A 151 -2.75 -7.68 -12.81
N ASN A 152 -3.91 -8.20 -12.45
CA ASN A 152 -4.40 -9.52 -12.86
C ASN A 152 -5.23 -9.49 -14.16
N GLN A 153 -5.54 -8.31 -14.68
CA GLN A 153 -6.23 -8.17 -15.97
C GLN A 153 -5.30 -8.47 -17.17
N PRO A 154 -5.85 -8.89 -18.33
CA PRO A 154 -5.07 -9.19 -19.53
C PRO A 154 -4.39 -7.95 -20.13
N ASN A 155 -3.41 -8.17 -21.01
CA ASN A 155 -2.79 -7.07 -21.74
C ASN A 155 -3.86 -6.41 -22.65
N PRO A 156 -4.06 -5.09 -22.58
CA PRO A 156 -5.10 -4.42 -23.38
C PRO A 156 -4.88 -4.50 -24.90
N LYS A 157 -3.71 -4.92 -25.38
CA LYS A 157 -3.52 -5.24 -26.81
C LYS A 157 -4.11 -6.59 -27.22
N GLU A 158 -4.16 -7.57 -26.31
CA GLU A 158 -4.68 -8.91 -26.61
C GLU A 158 -6.20 -8.90 -26.77
N ASN A 159 -6.90 -7.98 -26.08
CA ASN A 159 -8.35 -7.82 -26.23
C ASN A 159 -8.77 -7.21 -27.57
N ASN A 160 -7.90 -6.45 -28.25
CA ASN A 160 -8.22 -5.87 -29.57
C ASN A 160 -7.93 -6.83 -30.75
N ALA A 161 -7.49 -8.06 -30.48
CA ALA A 161 -7.22 -9.06 -31.53
C ALA A 161 -8.46 -9.92 -31.87
N ASN A 162 -9.57 -9.74 -31.14
CA ASN A 162 -10.81 -10.49 -31.31
C ASN A 162 -12.02 -9.60 -31.69
N ASP A 163 -11.79 -8.34 -32.06
CA ASP A 163 -12.79 -7.41 -32.62
C ASP A 163 -12.51 -7.15 -34.12
#